data_AF-A0A7C2FD62-F1
#
_entry.id   AF-A0A7C2FD62-F1
#
_cell.length_a   1.000
_cell.length_b   1.000
_cell.length_c   1.000
_cell.angle_alpha   90.00
_cell.angle_beta   90.00
_cell.angle_gamma   90.00
#
_symmetry.space_group_name_H-M   'P 1'
#
loop_
_entity.id
_entity.type
_entity.pdbx_description
1 polymer ?
#
loop_
_entity_poly.entity_id
_entity_poly.type
_entity_poly.pdbx_seq_one_letter_code
_entity_poly.pdbx_strand_id
1 'polypeptide(L)'
;LRLIDTRIDDGKLHFVVYYRSWDLWGGFPVNMAATQLLKEELARALGVEPGETIALSKGLHLWEHSYEWAECRLYRDQSSVER
;
A
#
# COMPACT_ATOMS: atom_id res chain seq x y z
N LEU A 1 8.01 -5.91 -4.29
CA LEU A 1 6.86 -6.39 -5.09
C LEU A 1 7.17 -7.76 -5.69
N ARG A 2 6.17 -8.66 -5.80
CA ARG A 2 6.34 -9.97 -6.46
C ARG A 2 5.27 -10.30 -7.48
N LEU A 3 4.05 -9.86 -7.23
CA LEU A 3 2.93 -10.10 -8.13
C LEU A 3 1.98 -8.91 -8.06
N ILE A 4 1.47 -8.51 -9.21
CA ILE A 4 0.24 -7.75 -9.36
C ILE A 4 -0.66 -8.65 -10.19
N ASP A 5 -1.61 -9.31 -9.54
CA ASP A 5 -2.66 -10.07 -10.20
C ASP A 5 -3.81 -9.11 -10.53
N THR A 6 -4.44 -9.28 -11.69
CA THR A 6 -5.43 -8.33 -12.21
C THR A 6 -6.69 -9.06 -12.63
N ARG A 7 -7.84 -8.46 -12.32
CA ARG A 7 -9.16 -8.96 -12.72
C ARG A 7 -10.03 -7.81 -13.17
N ILE A 8 -10.75 -8.00 -14.28
CA ILE A 8 -11.85 -7.11 -14.65
C ILE A 8 -13.15 -7.75 -14.19
N ASP A 9 -13.96 -7.01 -13.46
CA ASP A 9 -15.29 -7.42 -13.02
C ASP A 9 -16.21 -6.20 -12.97
N ASP A 10 -17.47 -6.35 -13.40
CA ASP A 10 -18.45 -5.25 -13.46
C ASP A 10 -17.89 -3.94 -14.07
N GLY A 11 -17.14 -4.06 -15.17
CA GLY A 11 -16.54 -2.91 -15.86
C GLY A 11 -15.43 -2.20 -15.08
N LYS A 12 -14.83 -2.85 -14.06
CA LYS A 12 -13.76 -2.29 -13.21
C LYS A 12 -12.51 -3.15 -13.19
N LEU A 13 -11.33 -2.52 -13.24
CA LEU A 13 -10.02 -3.18 -13.13
C LEU A 13 -9.56 -3.25 -11.67
N HIS A 14 -9.54 -4.45 -11.10
CA HIS A 14 -9.10 -4.73 -9.74
C HIS A 14 -7.66 -5.25 -9.71
N PHE A 15 -6.89 -4.84 -8.71
CA PHE A 15 -5.52 -5.32 -8.46
C PHE A 15 -5.48 -6.14 -7.16
N VAL A 16 -4.80 -7.29 -7.20
CA VAL A 16 -4.36 -8.02 -6.02
C VAL A 16 -2.84 -8.03 -6.01
N VAL A 17 -2.25 -7.30 -5.06
CA VAL A 17 -0.83 -6.99 -5.05
C VAL A 17 -0.15 -7.73 -3.91
N TYR A 18 0.90 -8.49 -4.22
CA TYR A 18 1.69 -9.23 -3.22
C TYR A 18 3.12 -8.69 -3.10
N TYR A 19 3.44 -8.21 -1.90
CA TYR A 19 4.79 -7.86 -1.47
C TYR A 19 5.34 -8.96 -0.57
N ARG A 20 6.50 -9.52 -0.91
CA ARG A 20 7.15 -10.50 -0.02
C ARG A 20 7.73 -9.87 1.24
N SER A 21 8.06 -8.58 1.15
CA SER A 21 8.63 -7.73 2.18
C SER A 21 8.33 -6.30 1.76
N TRP A 22 7.95 -5.48 2.72
CA TRP A 22 7.54 -4.11 2.47
C TRP A 22 7.91 -3.21 3.65
N ASP A 23 8.75 -2.21 3.39
CA ASP A 23 8.99 -1.11 4.34
C ASP A 23 7.73 -0.25 4.44
N LEU A 24 7.12 -0.25 5.62
CA LEU A 24 5.89 0.47 5.92
C LEU A 24 6.08 2.00 5.90
N TRP A 25 7.29 2.50 6.21
CA TRP A 25 7.51 3.94 6.31
C TRP A 25 7.95 4.52 4.97
N GLY A 26 9.12 4.10 4.47
CA GLY A 26 9.73 4.68 3.28
C GLY A 26 9.15 4.12 1.97
N GLY A 27 8.76 2.85 1.97
CA GLY A 27 8.33 2.14 0.75
C GLY A 27 6.82 2.21 0.50
N PHE A 28 6.01 1.90 1.52
CA PHE A 28 4.57 1.74 1.38
C PHE A 28 3.85 2.92 0.71
N PRO A 29 4.03 4.19 1.16
CA PRO A 29 3.29 5.30 0.59
C PRO A 29 3.58 5.51 -0.89
N VAL A 30 4.87 5.53 -1.25
CA VAL A 30 5.32 5.78 -2.63
C VAL A 30 5.01 4.63 -3.56
N ASN A 31 5.14 3.38 -3.09
CA ASN A 31 4.81 2.20 -3.89
C ASN A 31 3.30 2.11 -4.16
N MET A 32 2.46 2.44 -3.18
CA MET A 32 1.01 2.45 -3.37
C MET A 32 0.57 3.56 -4.34
N ALA A 33 1.15 4.75 -4.25
CA ALA A 33 0.88 5.83 -5.20
C ALA A 33 1.21 5.41 -6.63
N ALA A 34 2.41 4.87 -6.86
CA ALA A 34 2.82 4.40 -8.19
C ALA A 34 1.95 3.23 -8.70
N THR A 35 1.56 2.31 -7.81
CA THR A 35 0.68 1.17 -8.16
C THR A 35 -0.72 1.65 -8.55
N GLN A 36 -1.25 2.66 -7.85
CA GLN A 36 -2.54 3.25 -8.17
C GLN A 36 -2.50 3.97 -9.52
N LEU A 37 -1.46 4.77 -9.79
CA LEU A 37 -1.27 5.42 -11.08
C LEU A 37 -1.19 4.40 -12.23
N LEU A 38 -0.47 3.30 -12.03
CA LEU A 38 -0.43 2.21 -13.02
C LEU A 38 -1.82 1.63 -13.28
N LYS A 39 -2.63 1.41 -12.24
CA LYS A 39 -4.00 0.90 -12.39
C LYS A 39 -4.88 1.85 -13.19
N GLU A 40 -4.81 3.15 -12.89
CA GLU A 40 -5.58 4.18 -13.59
C GLU A 40 -5.20 4.25 -15.07
N GLU A 41 -3.91 4.18 -15.39
CA GLU A 41 -3.44 4.17 -16.78
C GLU A 41 -3.87 2.91 -17.54
N LEU A 42 -3.81 1.73 -16.92
CA LEU A 42 -4.30 0.50 -17.52
C LEU A 42 -5.82 0.49 -17.70
N ALA A 43 -6.57 0.95 -16.69
CA ALA A 43 -8.02 1.05 -16.75
C ALA A 43 -8.46 1.97 -17.90
N ARG A 44 -7.82 3.14 -18.01
CA ARG A 44 -8.02 4.10 -19.11
C ARG A 44 -7.74 3.47 -20.47
N ALA A 45 -6.62 2.75 -20.62
CA ALA A 45 -6.26 2.10 -21.88
C ALA A 45 -7.23 0.97 -22.28
N LEU A 46 -7.85 0.31 -21.29
CA LEU A 46 -8.81 -0.77 -21.48
C LEU A 46 -10.27 -0.31 -21.57
N GLY A 47 -10.55 0.98 -21.34
CA GLY A 47 -11.91 1.54 -21.36
C GLY A 47 -12.78 1.06 -20.19
N VAL A 48 -12.16 0.75 -19.05
CA VAL A 48 -12.83 0.33 -17.80
C VAL A 48 -12.48 1.30 -16.67
N GLU A 49 -13.25 1.25 -15.58
CA GLU A 49 -13.01 2.10 -14.41
C GLU A 49 -11.96 1.47 -13.46
N PRO A 50 -11.21 2.26 -12.67
CA PRO A 50 -10.33 1.71 -11.64
C PRO A 50 -11.15 1.08 -10.50
N GLY A 51 -10.94 -0.22 -10.27
CA GLY A 51 -11.56 -0.98 -9.19
C GLY A 51 -10.75 -0.95 -7.89
N GLU A 52 -11.01 -1.93 -7.02
CA GLU A 52 -10.31 -2.07 -5.74
C GLU A 52 -8.86 -2.54 -5.90
N THR A 53 -7.98 -2.09 -5.00
CA THR A 53 -6.65 -2.66 -4.83
C THR A 53 -6.58 -3.40 -3.49
N ILE A 54 -6.36 -4.70 -3.52
CA ILE A 54 -6.09 -5.52 -2.33
C ILE A 54 -4.58 -5.71 -2.23
N ALA A 55 -3.96 -5.15 -1.18
CA ALA A 55 -2.52 -5.22 -0.98
C ALA A 55 -2.16 -6.17 0.18
N LEU A 56 -1.30 -7.14 -0.11
CA LEU A 56 -0.81 -8.12 0.85
C LEU A 56 0.69 -7.99 1.03
N SER A 57 1.15 -8.12 2.28
CA SER A 57 2.58 -8.21 2.59
C SER A 57 2.88 -9.39 3.49
N LYS A 58 3.85 -10.24 3.10
CA LYS A 58 4.36 -11.30 3.97
C LYS A 58 5.29 -10.77 5.07
N GLY A 59 5.92 -9.62 4.84
CA GLY A 59 6.93 -9.06 5.73
C GLY A 59 6.81 -7.54 5.79
N LEU A 60 5.69 -7.05 6.29
CA LEU A 60 5.52 -5.62 6.56
C LEU A 60 6.37 -5.27 7.78
N HIS A 61 7.23 -4.26 7.65
CA HIS A 61 8.19 -3.91 8.70
C HIS A 61 8.45 -2.41 8.76
N LEU A 62 8.94 -1.96 9.92
CA LEU A 62 9.55 -0.65 10.12
C LEU A 62 11.03 -0.87 10.37
N TRP A 63 11.85 0.10 9.92
CA TRP A 63 13.24 0.18 10.32
C TRP A 63 13.35 0.89 11.67
N GLU A 64 14.39 0.58 12.44
CA GLU A 64 14.61 1.16 13.76
C GLU A 64 14.60 2.70 13.73
N HIS A 65 15.30 3.29 12.76
CA HIS A 65 15.36 4.75 12.58
C HIS A 65 14.02 5.40 12.19
N SER A 66 13.02 4.63 11.74
CA SER A 66 11.70 5.16 11.40
C SER A 66 10.66 5.00 12.50
N TYR A 67 11.01 4.34 13.61
CA TYR A 67 10.06 3.99 14.65
C TYR A 67 9.48 5.20 15.38
N GLU A 68 10.33 6.13 15.83
CA GLU A 68 9.89 7.37 16.51
C GLU A 68 8.93 8.18 15.63
N TRP A 69 9.27 8.34 14.35
CA TRP A 69 8.43 9.05 13.38
C TRP A 69 7.11 8.34 13.11
N ALA A 70 7.12 7.00 13.04
CA ALA A 70 5.90 6.21 12.88
C ALA A 70 4.99 6.33 14.10
N GLU A 71 5.55 6.35 15.31
CA GLU A 71 4.80 6.50 16.55
C GLU A 71 4.09 7.85 16.64
N CYS A 72 4.73 8.94 16.21
CA CYS A 72 4.09 10.27 16.11
C CYS A 72 2.79 10.25 15.28
N ARG A 73 2.63 9.31 14.34
CA ARG A 73 1.44 9.21 13.47
C ARG A 73 0.28 8.44 14.10
N LEU A 74 0.48 7.80 15.24
CA LEU A 74 -0.55 7.00 15.90
C LEU A 74 -1.53 7.85 16.73
N TYR A 75 -1.28 9.15 16.89
CA TYR A 75 -2.10 10.08 17.68
C TYR A 75 -2.47 9.54 19.08
N ARG A 76 -1.57 8.78 19.69
CA ARG A 76 -1.75 8.25 21.05
C ARG A 76 -1.54 9.37 22.07
N ASP A 77 -2.33 9.35 23.14
CA ASP A 77 -2.14 10.26 24.27
C ASP A 77 -0.80 9.94 24.97
N GLN A 78 0.06 10.94 25.05
CA GLN A 78 1.42 10.84 25.60
C GLN A 78 1.44 10.69 27.12
N SER A 79 0.28 10.76 27.79
CA SER A 79 0.12 10.60 29.24
C SER A 79 0.50 9.22 29.80
N SER A 80 0.87 8.25 28.94
CA SER A 80 1.20 6.88 29.33
C SER A 80 2.67 6.48 29.13
N VAL A 81 3.52 7.38 28.63
CA VAL A 81 4.95 7.15 28.36
C VAL A 81 5.81 7.68 29.52
N GLU A 82 5.57 7.18 30.74
CA GLU A 82 6.47 7.31 31.90
C GLU A 82 6.70 5.93 32.55
N ARG A 83 7.00 4.90 31.76
CA ARG A 83 7.39 3.58 32.30
C ARG A 83 8.73 3.11 31.76
#